data_AF-A0A9E3WVA9-F1
#
_entry.id   AF-A0A9E3WVA9-F1
#
_cell.length_a   1.000
_cell.length_b   1.000
_cell.length_c   1.000
_cell.angle_alpha   90.00
_cell.angle_beta   90.00
_cell.angle_gamma   90.00
#
_symmetry.space_group_name_H-M   'P 1'
#
loop_
_entity.id
_entity.type
_entity.pdbx_description
1 polymer ?
#
loop_
_entity_poly.entity_id
_entity_poly.type
_entity_poly.pdbx_seq_one_letter_code
_entity_poly.pdbx_strand_id
1 'polypeptide(L)'
;MSWKKIIAALARRKSSRRTPRTRMIEKLEDRHLMAADFRAIDGVGNNLLNPDWGSTDENFLRTVAAEYADGVSSPGGADRVSARVISNLLADHGAEDLPNDRDMSAFVWAWGQFLDHDIDLTLSTTDPAEAFPIEVPTGDAYFDPTGTGTQTIGLTRSQFDPSTGTGVDNVREQVNSITAFVDGSQIYGSDAETAASLRTFSGGRLLTSEGDFLPIDENGNFYSGDIRVNENPGLTSLHTLFVREHNRLADQFAAEHPQWTDERVYQESRRIVIAEMQAITYQEFLPALLGRDALSPYQGYDETVNPGISNEFAAAAYRFGHSLLDSEISFMDNDGAEVHEALPLRDAFFNTSVLLDTDIGAVFKYLASDLSEEVDVKVIDDLRNFLFGPPGSGGLDLASLNIQRGRDHGLADYNAVRVAYGLPAVVD
;
A
#
# COMPACT_ATOMS: atom_id res chain seq x y z
N MET A 1 35.73 5.41 -15.57
CA MET A 1 35.62 6.38 -16.69
C MET A 1 34.52 7.38 -16.34
N SER A 2 34.82 8.68 -16.37
CA SER A 2 33.94 9.74 -15.83
C SER A 2 32.64 9.93 -16.63
N TRP A 3 31.51 9.96 -15.92
CA TRP A 3 30.12 10.24 -16.34
C TRP A 3 29.94 11.49 -17.22
N LYS A 4 30.91 12.41 -17.28
CA LYS A 4 30.83 13.64 -18.09
C LYS A 4 30.99 13.43 -19.61
N LYS A 5 31.31 12.22 -20.09
CA LYS A 5 31.45 11.93 -21.54
C LYS A 5 30.19 11.37 -22.21
N ILE A 6 29.18 10.93 -21.44
CA ILE A 6 27.96 10.31 -21.99
C ILE A 6 26.96 11.38 -22.48
N ILE A 7 26.91 12.53 -21.82
CA ILE A 7 25.95 13.61 -22.13
C ILE A 7 26.29 14.36 -23.44
N ALA A 8 27.54 14.31 -23.91
CA ALA A 8 27.97 15.03 -25.13
C ALA A 8 27.67 14.27 -26.45
N ALA A 9 27.20 13.02 -26.40
CA ALA A 9 26.96 12.19 -27.59
C ALA A 9 25.51 12.27 -28.13
N LEU A 10 24.58 12.88 -27.38
CA LEU A 10 23.15 12.94 -27.76
C LEU A 10 22.75 14.16 -28.60
N ALA A 11 23.65 15.13 -28.83
CA ALA A 11 23.30 16.41 -29.47
C ALA A 11 23.52 16.49 -31.00
N ARG A 12 23.76 15.39 -31.72
CA ARG A 12 23.95 15.42 -33.18
C ARG A 12 23.33 14.24 -33.92
N ARG A 13 22.01 14.28 -34.16
CA ARG A 13 21.42 13.60 -35.32
C ARG A 13 20.52 14.54 -36.11
N LYS A 14 20.84 14.64 -37.40
CA LYS A 14 20.24 15.50 -38.42
C LYS A 14 18.76 15.15 -38.63
N SER A 15 17.92 16.18 -38.69
CA SER A 15 16.53 16.10 -39.14
C SER A 15 16.47 15.64 -40.60
N SER A 16 15.80 14.52 -40.87
CA SER A 16 15.29 14.20 -42.20
C SER A 16 13.77 14.36 -42.19
N ARG A 17 13.26 15.34 -42.95
CA ARG A 17 11.82 15.59 -43.11
C ARG A 17 11.17 14.37 -43.77
N ARG A 18 10.36 13.63 -43.02
CA ARG A 18 9.33 12.74 -43.56
C ARG A 18 8.00 13.49 -43.53
N THR A 19 7.32 13.49 -44.68
CA THR A 19 5.97 14.01 -44.89
C THR A 19 5.02 13.41 -43.86
N PRO A 20 4.12 14.21 -43.23
CA PRO A 20 3.21 13.66 -42.24
C PRO A 20 2.19 12.78 -42.95
N ARG A 21 2.24 11.47 -42.70
CA ARG A 21 1.05 10.64 -42.83
C ARG A 21 0.13 11.09 -41.72
N THR A 22 -1.01 11.68 -42.09
CA THR A 22 -2.13 11.91 -41.18
C THR A 22 -2.48 10.55 -40.59
N ARG A 23 -1.97 10.27 -39.37
CA ARG A 23 -2.59 9.24 -38.53
C ARG A 23 -3.99 9.76 -38.32
N MET A 24 -4.99 9.05 -38.84
CA MET A 24 -6.33 9.23 -38.31
C MET A 24 -6.21 8.83 -36.85
N ILE A 25 -6.09 9.84 -35.99
CA ILE A 25 -6.32 9.71 -34.57
C ILE A 25 -7.77 9.27 -34.53
N GLU A 26 -7.99 8.00 -34.21
CA GLU A 26 -9.31 7.52 -33.84
C GLU A 26 -9.81 8.50 -32.78
N LYS A 27 -10.98 9.09 -33.03
CA LYS A 27 -11.60 9.99 -32.06
C LYS A 27 -11.68 9.21 -30.75
N LEU A 28 -10.86 9.60 -29.77
CA LEU A 28 -11.13 9.28 -28.38
C LEU A 28 -12.59 9.67 -28.16
N GLU A 29 -13.35 8.67 -27.73
CA GLU A 29 -14.78 8.55 -27.88
C GLU A 29 -15.51 9.84 -27.48
N ASP A 30 -16.63 10.14 -28.17
CA ASP A 30 -17.63 11.01 -27.57
C ASP A 30 -17.89 10.42 -26.19
N ARG A 31 -17.62 11.20 -25.12
CA ARG A 31 -17.86 10.85 -23.72
C ARG A 31 -19.34 10.47 -23.53
N HIS A 32 -19.72 9.28 -23.96
CA HIS A 32 -20.72 8.53 -23.25
C HIS A 32 -20.03 8.22 -21.94
N LEU A 33 -20.32 9.04 -20.93
CA LEU A 33 -20.56 8.51 -19.61
C LEU A 33 -21.23 7.15 -19.84
N MET A 34 -20.52 6.05 -19.58
CA MET A 34 -21.22 4.84 -19.18
C MET A 34 -22.01 5.30 -17.95
N ALA A 35 -23.28 5.59 -18.19
CA ALA A 35 -24.19 6.20 -17.27
C ALA A 35 -24.29 5.30 -16.04
N ALA A 36 -23.97 5.79 -14.84
CA ALA A 36 -24.37 5.23 -13.53
C ALA A 36 -24.10 3.71 -13.22
N ASP A 37 -23.57 2.91 -14.15
CA ASP A 37 -23.58 1.44 -14.07
C ASP A 37 -22.27 0.83 -13.55
N PHE A 38 -21.15 1.57 -13.61
CA PHE A 38 -19.83 1.11 -13.19
C PHE A 38 -19.12 2.18 -12.34
N ARG A 39 -18.24 1.72 -11.44
CA ARG A 39 -17.46 2.59 -10.56
C ARG A 39 -16.48 3.43 -11.39
N ALA A 40 -16.33 4.71 -11.04
CA ALA A 40 -15.23 5.51 -11.57
C ALA A 40 -13.88 4.91 -11.14
N ILE A 41 -12.80 5.26 -11.84
CA ILE A 41 -11.45 4.81 -11.49
C ILE A 41 -10.88 5.64 -10.33
N ASP A 42 -11.25 6.91 -10.25
CA ASP A 42 -10.83 7.86 -9.22
C ASP A 42 -11.80 7.90 -8.01
N GLY A 43 -12.84 7.07 -8.01
CA GLY A 43 -13.86 7.02 -6.95
C GLY A 43 -14.93 8.12 -7.00
N VAL A 44 -14.81 9.13 -7.88
CA VAL A 44 -15.75 10.25 -7.95
C VAL A 44 -17.16 9.80 -8.33
N GLY A 45 -18.16 10.39 -7.68
CA GLY A 45 -19.58 10.16 -7.96
C GLY A 45 -20.16 8.91 -7.31
N ASN A 46 -19.41 8.25 -6.41
CA ASN A 46 -19.92 7.12 -5.63
C ASN A 46 -21.08 7.53 -4.70
N ASN A 47 -20.95 8.69 -4.04
CA ASN A 47 -22.03 9.30 -3.26
C ASN A 47 -22.71 10.41 -4.08
N LEU A 48 -24.05 10.36 -4.19
CA LEU A 48 -24.81 11.30 -5.04
C LEU A 48 -24.89 12.73 -4.46
N LEU A 49 -24.81 12.87 -3.13
CA LEU A 49 -24.91 14.15 -2.44
C LEU A 49 -23.53 14.79 -2.23
N ASN A 50 -22.50 13.96 -2.09
CA ASN A 50 -21.11 14.36 -1.88
C ASN A 50 -20.21 13.62 -2.87
N PRO A 51 -20.13 14.06 -4.14
CA PRO A 51 -19.47 13.30 -5.21
C PRO A 51 -18.01 12.96 -4.95
N ASP A 52 -17.29 13.77 -4.17
CA ASP A 52 -15.87 13.60 -3.91
C ASP A 52 -15.59 12.70 -2.70
N TRP A 53 -16.60 12.32 -1.91
CA TRP A 53 -16.37 11.48 -0.73
C TRP A 53 -15.75 10.13 -1.07
N GLY A 54 -14.50 9.94 -0.63
CA GLY A 54 -13.72 8.71 -0.85
C GLY A 54 -13.01 8.65 -2.20
N SER A 55 -13.08 9.69 -3.03
CA SER A 55 -12.25 9.77 -4.23
C SER A 55 -10.78 10.00 -3.89
N THR A 56 -9.92 9.84 -4.90
CA THR A 56 -8.50 10.20 -4.80
C THR A 56 -8.31 11.65 -4.39
N ASP A 57 -7.20 11.91 -3.71
CA ASP A 57 -6.74 13.22 -3.27
C ASP A 57 -7.65 13.94 -2.25
N GLU A 58 -8.58 13.22 -1.63
CA GLU A 58 -9.33 13.71 -0.48
C GLU A 58 -8.50 13.69 0.81
N ASN A 59 -8.81 14.61 1.72
CA ASN A 59 -8.23 14.61 3.06
C ASN A 59 -8.67 13.37 3.85
N PHE A 60 -7.75 12.78 4.62
CA PHE A 60 -8.12 11.77 5.60
C PHE A 60 -9.12 12.36 6.60
N LEU A 61 -10.08 11.54 7.02
CA LEU A 61 -10.99 11.90 8.10
C LEU A 61 -10.25 12.00 9.42
N ARG A 62 -10.82 12.73 10.37
CA ARG A 62 -10.37 12.76 11.76
C ARG A 62 -11.50 12.42 12.70
N THR A 63 -11.29 11.42 13.53
CA THR A 63 -12.20 11.08 14.63
C THR A 63 -11.85 11.91 15.87
N VAL A 64 -10.57 12.26 16.04
CA VAL A 64 -10.07 13.18 17.06
C VAL A 64 -9.30 14.34 16.43
N ALA A 65 -9.37 15.53 17.04
CA ALA A 65 -8.66 16.71 16.55
C ALA A 65 -7.15 16.47 16.48
N ALA A 66 -6.48 17.06 15.49
CA ALA A 66 -5.03 16.93 15.31
C ALA A 66 -4.25 17.56 16.49
N GLU A 67 -3.22 16.86 16.96
CA GLU A 67 -2.32 17.32 18.02
C GLU A 67 -0.93 17.69 17.47
N TYR A 68 -0.87 18.82 16.78
CA TYR A 68 0.39 19.45 16.37
C TYR A 68 1.02 20.23 17.52
N ALA A 69 2.36 20.30 17.57
CA ALA A 69 3.10 20.97 18.64
C ALA A 69 2.80 22.48 18.73
N ASP A 70 2.50 23.11 17.60
CA ASP A 70 2.08 24.52 17.51
C ASP A 70 0.56 24.67 17.35
N GLY A 71 -0.19 23.57 17.41
CA GLY A 71 -1.62 23.52 17.13
C GLY A 71 -1.98 23.77 15.66
N VAL A 72 -1.02 23.72 14.72
CA VAL A 72 -1.26 24.01 13.30
C VAL A 72 -0.64 22.95 12.39
N SER A 73 0.68 22.79 12.41
CA SER A 73 1.38 21.92 11.45
C SER A 73 2.75 21.42 11.90
N SER A 74 3.33 21.97 12.98
CA SER A 74 4.61 21.52 13.51
C SER A 74 4.44 20.10 14.10
N PRO A 75 5.22 19.09 13.66
CA PRO A 75 5.05 17.72 14.12
C PRO A 75 5.01 17.60 15.64
N GLY A 76 4.15 16.72 16.14
CA GLY A 76 4.02 16.46 17.57
C GLY A 76 5.24 15.77 18.16
N GLY A 77 5.37 15.82 19.49
CA GLY A 77 6.31 14.98 20.23
C GLY A 77 7.76 15.45 20.30
N ALA A 78 8.03 16.74 20.08
CA ALA A 78 9.36 17.34 20.33
C ALA A 78 9.82 17.21 21.79
N ASP A 79 8.88 17.07 22.72
CA ASP A 79 9.07 16.82 24.15
C ASP A 79 8.96 15.33 24.54
N ARG A 80 8.66 14.45 23.57
CA ARG A 80 8.56 13.00 23.75
C ARG A 80 9.90 12.35 23.45
N VAL A 81 10.13 11.16 24.02
CA VAL A 81 11.33 10.36 23.71
C VAL A 81 11.41 10.02 22.22
N SER A 82 12.62 9.80 21.69
CA SER A 82 12.78 9.42 20.28
C SER A 82 11.98 8.16 19.94
N ALA A 83 11.42 8.12 18.72
CA ALA A 83 10.73 6.94 18.20
C ALA A 83 11.63 5.69 18.26
N ARG A 84 12.95 5.82 18.03
CA ARG A 84 13.91 4.71 18.14
C ARG A 84 14.07 4.19 19.55
N VAL A 85 13.99 5.06 20.56
CA VAL A 85 13.97 4.61 21.97
C VAL A 85 12.73 3.77 22.25
N ILE A 86 11.57 4.20 21.75
CA ILE A 86 10.31 3.46 21.95
C ILE A 86 10.35 2.11 21.23
N SER A 87 10.83 2.09 19.98
CA SER A 87 11.03 0.86 19.20
C SER A 87 11.92 -0.13 19.95
N ASN A 88 13.08 0.31 20.46
CA ASN A 88 13.97 -0.56 21.23
C ASN A 88 13.35 -1.09 22.54
N LEU A 89 12.46 -0.33 23.18
CA LEU A 89 11.85 -0.72 24.46
C LEU A 89 10.65 -1.65 24.30
N LEU A 90 9.85 -1.47 23.24
CA LEU A 90 8.57 -2.14 23.08
C LEU A 90 8.58 -3.16 21.95
N ALA A 91 9.16 -2.80 20.80
CA ALA A 91 9.06 -3.55 19.56
C ALA A 91 10.11 -4.63 19.35
N ASP A 92 11.08 -4.77 20.26
CA ASP A 92 12.05 -5.85 20.21
C ASP A 92 11.36 -7.22 20.33
N HIS A 93 11.31 -7.94 19.21
CA HIS A 93 10.67 -9.26 19.07
C HIS A 93 11.48 -10.35 19.77
N GLY A 94 12.80 -10.21 19.84
CA GLY A 94 13.69 -11.21 20.41
C GLY A 94 14.17 -12.19 19.35
N ALA A 95 14.41 -13.44 19.75
CA ALA A 95 14.98 -14.48 18.89
C ALA A 95 14.07 -15.70 18.73
N GLU A 96 12.89 -15.71 19.37
CA GLU A 96 11.92 -16.79 19.29
C GLU A 96 10.66 -16.24 18.62
N ASP A 97 10.14 -17.00 17.65
CA ASP A 97 8.88 -16.71 16.97
C ASP A 97 7.71 -16.68 17.96
N LEU A 98 6.76 -15.77 17.72
CA LEU A 98 5.58 -15.56 18.53
C LEU A 98 4.34 -15.89 17.66
N PRO A 99 4.06 -17.18 17.43
CA PRO A 99 3.00 -17.59 16.52
C PRO A 99 1.64 -17.09 16.99
N ASN A 100 0.80 -16.70 16.03
CA ASN A 100 -0.51 -16.14 16.29
C ASN A 100 -1.44 -17.07 17.08
N ASP A 101 -2.04 -16.56 18.16
CA ASP A 101 -2.92 -17.31 19.08
C ASP A 101 -4.29 -17.71 18.49
N ARG A 102 -4.62 -17.22 17.29
CA ARG A 102 -5.81 -17.58 16.52
C ARG A 102 -5.51 -18.52 15.34
N ASP A 103 -4.28 -19.04 15.25
CA ASP A 103 -3.82 -19.91 14.16
C ASP A 103 -4.03 -19.28 12.77
N MET A 104 -3.88 -17.96 12.67
CA MET A 104 -3.95 -17.26 11.37
C MET A 104 -2.72 -17.62 10.53
N SER A 105 -2.94 -17.98 9.27
CA SER A 105 -1.82 -18.25 8.36
C SER A 105 -1.21 -16.93 7.87
N ALA A 106 -0.01 -16.99 7.30
CA ALA A 106 0.68 -15.85 6.69
C ALA A 106 -0.14 -15.11 5.60
N PHE A 107 -1.21 -15.72 5.07
CA PHE A 107 -2.19 -14.99 4.25
C PHE A 107 -2.81 -13.77 4.96
N VAL A 108 -2.90 -13.74 6.29
CA VAL A 108 -3.50 -12.61 7.01
C VAL A 108 -2.71 -11.32 6.77
N TRP A 109 -1.37 -11.36 6.82
CA TRP A 109 -0.57 -10.17 6.56
C TRP A 109 -0.53 -9.85 5.06
N ALA A 110 -0.45 -10.87 4.20
CA ALA A 110 -0.38 -10.67 2.75
C ALA A 110 -1.68 -10.05 2.20
N TRP A 111 -2.83 -10.57 2.62
CA TRP A 111 -4.14 -9.99 2.27
C TRP A 111 -4.33 -8.62 2.91
N GLY A 112 -3.98 -8.47 4.18
CA GLY A 112 -4.09 -7.21 4.91
C GLY A 112 -3.33 -6.07 4.21
N GLN A 113 -2.11 -6.36 3.75
CA GLN A 113 -1.30 -5.43 2.97
C GLN A 113 -1.87 -5.16 1.57
N PHE A 114 -2.31 -6.21 0.85
CA PHE A 114 -2.95 -6.04 -0.45
C PHE A 114 -4.22 -5.17 -0.39
N LEU A 115 -4.96 -5.25 0.72
CA LEU A 115 -6.12 -4.41 1.01
C LEU A 115 -5.74 -2.98 1.43
N ASP A 116 -4.73 -2.80 2.29
CA ASP A 116 -4.17 -1.48 2.64
C ASP A 116 -3.85 -0.68 1.37
N HIS A 117 -3.22 -1.35 0.40
CA HIS A 117 -2.83 -0.74 -0.86
C HIS A 117 -4.00 -0.39 -1.79
N ASP A 118 -5.23 -0.84 -1.48
CA ASP A 118 -6.45 -0.46 -2.20
C ASP A 118 -7.11 0.79 -1.62
N ILE A 119 -6.95 1.03 -0.31
CA ILE A 119 -7.79 1.96 0.44
C ILE A 119 -7.05 3.19 0.95
N ASP A 120 -5.72 3.11 1.15
CA ASP A 120 -4.94 4.29 1.44
C ASP A 120 -3.48 4.30 0.94
N LEU A 121 -3.04 5.51 0.62
CA LEU A 121 -1.67 5.84 0.25
C LEU A 121 -1.38 7.28 0.65
N THR A 122 -0.37 7.47 1.50
CA THR A 122 0.18 8.81 1.77
C THR A 122 1.54 8.95 1.09
N LEU A 123 1.62 9.80 0.06
CA LEU A 123 2.89 10.09 -0.61
C LEU A 123 3.81 10.94 0.26
N SER A 124 5.13 10.74 0.12
CA SER A 124 6.17 11.53 0.81
C SER A 124 6.77 12.57 -0.15
N THR A 125 5.95 13.49 -0.67
CA THR A 125 6.27 14.36 -1.84
C THR A 125 6.12 15.86 -1.59
N THR A 126 6.16 16.35 -0.34
CA THR A 126 6.15 17.79 -0.08
C THR A 126 7.22 18.49 -0.92
N ASP A 127 6.87 19.55 -1.66
CA ASP A 127 7.83 20.37 -2.41
C ASP A 127 7.85 21.80 -1.84
N PRO A 128 8.95 22.23 -1.17
CA PRO A 128 10.19 21.46 -0.93
C PRO A 128 10.02 20.36 0.11
N ALA A 129 10.87 19.33 0.03
CA ALA A 129 10.85 18.20 0.96
C ALA A 129 11.06 18.66 2.41
N GLU A 130 10.11 18.34 3.29
CA GLU A 130 10.20 18.60 4.73
C GLU A 130 10.85 17.39 5.43
N ALA A 131 12.14 17.49 5.74
CA ALA A 131 12.83 16.46 6.51
C ALA A 131 12.35 16.42 7.97
N PHE A 132 12.05 15.22 8.47
CA PHE A 132 11.67 14.99 9.86
C PHE A 132 12.37 13.75 10.43
N PRO A 133 13.71 13.76 10.49
CA PRO A 133 14.50 12.60 10.86
C PRO A 133 14.22 12.11 12.28
N ILE A 134 14.48 10.83 12.52
CA ILE A 134 14.35 10.17 13.81
C ILE A 134 15.72 10.16 14.47
N GLU A 135 15.82 10.76 15.64
CA GLU A 135 17.06 10.80 16.43
C GLU A 135 17.44 9.39 16.92
N VAL A 136 18.67 8.95 16.65
CA VAL A 136 19.17 7.66 17.12
C VAL A 136 19.85 7.84 18.49
N PRO A 137 19.53 7.01 19.50
CA PRO A 137 20.21 7.06 20.79
C PRO A 137 21.71 6.82 20.65
N THR A 138 22.53 7.59 21.37
CA THR A 138 23.98 7.39 21.37
C THR A 138 24.32 5.95 21.79
N GLY A 139 25.09 5.26 20.96
CA GLY A 139 25.48 3.88 21.21
C GLY A 139 24.41 2.84 20.86
N ASP A 140 23.37 3.21 20.09
CA ASP A 140 22.44 2.24 19.50
C ASP A 140 23.23 1.17 18.73
N ALA A 141 22.97 -0.10 19.04
CA ALA A 141 23.76 -1.22 18.54
C ALA A 141 23.71 -1.38 17.01
N TYR A 142 22.65 -0.88 16.38
CA TYR A 142 22.40 -1.05 14.95
C TYR A 142 22.76 0.22 14.17
N PHE A 143 22.32 1.38 14.65
CA PHE A 143 22.39 2.63 13.89
C PHE A 143 23.50 3.59 14.34
N ASP A 144 23.99 3.49 15.58
CA ASP A 144 25.13 4.28 16.11
C ASP A 144 26.12 3.45 16.95
N PRO A 145 26.68 2.34 16.41
CA PRO A 145 27.48 1.39 17.20
C PRO A 145 28.79 1.98 17.74
N THR A 146 29.26 3.10 17.17
CA THR A 146 30.47 3.80 17.62
C THR A 146 30.18 4.92 18.62
N GLY A 147 28.90 5.16 18.95
CA GLY A 147 28.49 6.15 19.94
C GLY A 147 28.80 7.59 19.53
N THR A 148 28.59 7.94 18.26
CA THR A 148 28.82 9.30 17.76
C THR A 148 27.83 10.30 18.34
N GLY A 149 26.60 9.86 18.62
CA GLY A 149 25.50 10.72 19.06
C GLY A 149 24.99 11.67 17.97
N THR A 150 25.31 11.43 16.70
CA THR A 150 24.90 12.29 15.57
C THR A 150 24.07 11.56 14.51
N GLN A 151 23.81 10.26 14.71
CA GLN A 151 23.12 9.43 13.74
C GLN A 151 21.60 9.69 13.77
N THR A 152 20.97 9.57 12.61
CA THR A 152 19.52 9.67 12.46
C THR A 152 19.01 8.62 11.48
N ILE A 153 17.75 8.22 11.61
CA ILE A 153 17.02 7.47 10.59
C ILE A 153 16.20 8.48 9.77
N GLY A 154 16.33 8.43 8.45
CA GLY A 154 15.69 9.40 7.56
C GLY A 154 14.17 9.22 7.48
N LEU A 155 13.44 10.33 7.56
CA LEU A 155 12.01 10.41 7.24
C LEU A 155 11.74 11.75 6.57
N THR A 156 10.90 11.74 5.54
CA THR A 156 10.30 12.94 4.95
C THR A 156 8.83 12.99 5.33
N ARG A 157 8.34 14.18 5.69
CA ARG A 157 6.93 14.39 6.03
C ARG A 157 6.01 14.06 4.85
N SER A 158 4.80 13.66 5.20
CA SER A 158 3.75 13.31 4.26
C SER A 158 3.26 14.52 3.46
N GLN A 159 2.83 14.25 2.22
CA GLN A 159 2.00 15.14 1.43
C GLN A 159 0.76 15.55 2.24
N PHE A 160 0.34 16.79 2.05
CA PHE A 160 -0.80 17.39 2.73
C PHE A 160 -1.53 18.31 1.75
N ASP A 161 -2.78 18.63 2.06
CA ASP A 161 -3.58 19.58 1.30
C ASP A 161 -2.99 21.00 1.44
N PRO A 162 -2.51 21.63 0.36
CA PRO A 162 -1.89 22.96 0.40
C PRO A 162 -2.83 24.08 0.89
N SER A 163 -4.15 23.84 0.96
CA SER A 163 -5.12 24.78 1.51
C SER A 163 -5.24 24.71 3.04
N THR A 164 -4.60 23.73 3.68
CA THR A 164 -4.64 23.46 5.11
C THR A 164 -3.33 23.87 5.82
N GLY A 165 -3.27 23.74 7.15
CA GLY A 165 -2.09 24.11 7.93
C GLY A 165 -1.82 25.62 8.00
N THR A 166 -2.86 26.45 7.81
CA THR A 166 -2.74 27.92 7.77
C THR A 166 -3.03 28.60 9.11
N GLY A 167 -3.55 27.86 10.10
CA GLY A 167 -3.85 28.38 11.44
C GLY A 167 -4.53 27.34 12.34
N VAL A 168 -4.81 27.72 13.59
CA VAL A 168 -5.39 26.80 14.60
C VAL A 168 -6.81 26.32 14.26
N ASP A 169 -7.53 27.07 13.43
CA ASP A 169 -8.86 26.70 12.93
C ASP A 169 -8.80 25.97 11.56
N ASN A 170 -7.60 25.79 11.01
CA ASN A 170 -7.34 25.12 9.73
C ASN A 170 -5.96 24.44 9.79
N VAL A 171 -5.88 23.38 10.60
CA VAL A 171 -4.66 22.59 10.86
C VAL A 171 -4.24 21.81 9.61
N ARG A 172 -3.02 21.29 9.57
CA ARG A 172 -2.50 20.52 8.42
C ARG A 172 -3.27 19.20 8.27
N GLU A 173 -3.73 18.89 7.06
CA GLU A 173 -4.40 17.63 6.74
C GLU A 173 -3.65 16.84 5.67
N GLN A 174 -3.40 15.57 5.96
CA GLN A 174 -2.81 14.65 5.00
C GLN A 174 -3.87 14.16 4.00
N VAL A 175 -3.39 13.88 2.80
CA VAL A 175 -4.22 13.49 1.66
C VAL A 175 -4.07 12.00 1.41
N ASN A 176 -5.19 11.33 1.10
CA ASN A 176 -5.17 10.00 0.54
C ASN A 176 -4.99 10.07 -0.98
N SER A 177 -3.85 9.63 -1.51
CA SER A 177 -3.54 9.73 -2.94
C SER A 177 -4.20 8.65 -3.80
N ILE A 178 -4.96 7.73 -3.20
CA ILE A 178 -5.76 6.70 -3.87
C ILE A 178 -7.21 6.74 -3.36
N THR A 179 -8.09 5.91 -3.93
CA THR A 179 -9.49 5.87 -3.49
C THR A 179 -9.62 5.26 -2.08
N ALA A 180 -10.65 5.62 -1.34
CA ALA A 180 -10.94 5.04 -0.01
C ALA A 180 -11.77 3.76 -0.06
N PHE A 181 -12.14 3.30 -1.26
CA PHE A 181 -13.05 2.18 -1.44
C PHE A 181 -12.28 0.88 -1.60
N VAL A 182 -12.87 -0.24 -1.18
CA VAL A 182 -12.43 -1.56 -1.65
C VAL A 182 -12.93 -1.74 -3.08
N ASP A 183 -12.21 -1.19 -4.05
CA ASP A 183 -12.63 -1.11 -5.46
C ASP A 183 -11.57 -1.56 -6.47
N GLY A 184 -10.53 -2.24 -5.99
CA GLY A 184 -9.52 -2.85 -6.84
C GLY A 184 -8.55 -1.85 -7.46
N SER A 185 -8.46 -0.64 -6.93
CA SER A 185 -7.55 0.41 -7.39
C SER A 185 -6.08 -0.05 -7.37
N GLN A 186 -5.68 -0.96 -6.48
CA GLN A 186 -4.33 -1.54 -6.52
C GLN A 186 -4.08 -2.43 -7.75
N ILE A 187 -5.14 -2.94 -8.40
CA ILE A 187 -5.08 -3.70 -9.65
C ILE A 187 -5.28 -2.77 -10.86
N TYR A 188 -6.23 -1.85 -10.78
CA TYR A 188 -6.74 -1.08 -11.92
C TYR A 188 -6.21 0.36 -12.00
N GLY A 189 -5.52 0.85 -10.98
CA GLY A 189 -5.10 2.23 -10.83
C GLY A 189 -6.17 3.09 -10.15
N SER A 190 -5.76 4.25 -9.65
CA SER A 190 -6.63 5.27 -9.06
C SER A 190 -6.85 6.47 -9.99
N ASP A 191 -6.29 6.44 -11.20
CA ASP A 191 -6.49 7.46 -12.22
C ASP A 191 -6.64 6.84 -13.62
N ALA A 192 -7.29 7.58 -14.52
CA ALA A 192 -7.61 7.08 -15.85
C ALA A 192 -6.38 6.80 -16.74
N GLU A 193 -5.26 7.48 -16.51
CA GLU A 193 -4.01 7.25 -17.26
C GLU A 193 -3.38 5.93 -16.85
N THR A 194 -3.25 5.68 -15.55
CA THR A 194 -2.78 4.40 -15.01
C THR A 194 -3.69 3.26 -15.46
N ALA A 195 -5.01 3.39 -15.30
CA ALA A 195 -5.95 2.37 -15.74
C ALA A 195 -5.88 2.05 -17.24
N ALA A 196 -5.73 3.07 -18.08
CA ALA A 196 -5.54 2.88 -19.51
C ALA A 196 -4.20 2.19 -19.82
N SER A 197 -3.14 2.53 -19.10
CA SER A 197 -1.80 1.97 -19.32
C SER A 197 -1.72 0.47 -19.04
N LEU A 198 -2.61 -0.06 -18.20
CA LEU A 198 -2.66 -1.46 -17.78
C LEU A 198 -3.50 -2.36 -18.71
N ARG A 199 -4.20 -1.77 -19.70
CA ARG A 199 -5.14 -2.49 -20.58
C ARG A 199 -4.54 -2.84 -21.93
N THR A 200 -4.98 -3.98 -22.48
CA THR A 200 -4.67 -4.34 -23.87
C THR A 200 -5.54 -3.60 -24.88
N PHE A 201 -6.71 -3.10 -24.43
CA PHE A 201 -7.82 -2.63 -25.27
C PHE A 201 -8.27 -3.68 -26.32
N SER A 202 -8.08 -4.96 -26.00
CA SER A 202 -8.54 -6.09 -26.79
C SER A 202 -9.10 -7.19 -25.90
N GLY A 203 -10.37 -7.53 -26.11
CA GLY A 203 -11.05 -8.61 -25.39
C GLY A 203 -11.33 -8.30 -23.92
N GLY A 204 -11.27 -7.02 -23.53
CA GLY A 204 -11.45 -6.56 -22.16
C GLY A 204 -10.33 -6.97 -21.21
N ARG A 205 -9.12 -7.24 -21.72
CA ARG A 205 -8.01 -7.81 -20.94
C ARG A 205 -7.06 -6.76 -20.38
N LEU A 206 -6.41 -7.12 -19.27
CA LEU A 206 -5.23 -6.45 -18.74
C LEU A 206 -3.96 -6.99 -19.39
N LEU A 207 -2.93 -6.15 -19.46
CA LEU A 207 -1.59 -6.53 -19.91
C LEU A 207 -0.97 -7.57 -18.97
N THR A 208 -0.22 -8.50 -19.55
CA THR A 208 0.60 -9.47 -18.84
C THR A 208 1.95 -9.62 -19.54
N SER A 209 2.97 -10.07 -18.81
CA SER A 209 4.23 -10.52 -19.39
C SER A 209 4.18 -12.02 -19.73
N GLU A 210 5.31 -12.58 -20.18
CA GLU A 210 5.47 -14.04 -20.32
C GLU A 210 5.10 -14.74 -19.00
N GLY A 211 4.45 -15.91 -19.08
CA GLY A 211 4.00 -16.66 -17.89
C GLY A 211 2.74 -16.11 -17.22
N ASP A 212 2.01 -15.19 -17.87
CA ASP A 212 0.85 -14.50 -17.30
C ASP A 212 1.16 -13.81 -15.95
N PHE A 213 2.39 -13.32 -15.80
CA PHE A 213 2.74 -12.40 -14.73
C PHE A 213 2.26 -10.98 -15.06
N LEU A 214 2.32 -10.10 -14.07
CA LEU A 214 2.13 -8.66 -14.26
C LEU A 214 3.07 -8.13 -15.36
N PRO A 215 2.69 -7.04 -16.04
CA PRO A 215 3.57 -6.45 -17.04
C PRO A 215 4.85 -5.91 -16.37
N ILE A 216 5.96 -5.94 -17.12
CA ILE A 216 7.31 -5.60 -16.63
C ILE A 216 7.82 -4.35 -17.34
N ASP A 217 8.40 -3.41 -16.60
CA ASP A 217 8.99 -2.18 -17.12
C ASP A 217 10.38 -2.39 -17.74
N GLU A 218 11.00 -1.32 -18.24
CA GLU A 218 12.34 -1.39 -18.84
C GLU A 218 13.48 -1.72 -17.86
N ASN A 219 13.21 -1.62 -16.55
CA ASN A 219 14.16 -1.92 -15.47
C ASN A 219 13.99 -3.34 -14.92
N GLY A 220 12.99 -4.09 -15.39
CA GLY A 220 12.70 -5.45 -14.91
C GLY A 220 11.75 -5.50 -13.71
N ASN A 221 11.09 -4.39 -13.35
CA ASN A 221 10.12 -4.35 -12.25
C ASN A 221 8.71 -4.63 -12.77
N PHE A 222 7.89 -5.31 -11.97
CA PHE A 222 6.47 -5.42 -12.25
C PHE A 222 5.78 -4.06 -12.09
N TYR A 223 4.69 -3.82 -12.81
CA TYR A 223 3.82 -2.66 -12.56
C TYR A 223 2.34 -3.07 -12.56
N SER A 224 1.54 -2.36 -11.77
CA SER A 224 0.10 -2.61 -11.57
C SER A 224 -0.59 -1.28 -11.23
N GLY A 225 -1.79 -1.32 -10.66
CA GLY A 225 -2.54 -0.14 -10.25
C GLY A 225 -1.91 0.63 -9.09
N ASP A 226 -1.25 -0.07 -8.17
CA ASP A 226 -0.52 0.52 -7.04
C ASP A 226 1.01 0.49 -7.26
N ILE A 227 1.67 1.57 -6.86
CA ILE A 227 3.10 1.80 -7.07
C ILE A 227 4.00 0.92 -6.18
N ARG A 228 3.45 0.32 -5.12
CA ARG A 228 4.16 -0.51 -4.14
C ARG A 228 4.09 -2.00 -4.48
N VAL A 229 3.58 -2.37 -5.67
CA VAL A 229 3.39 -3.77 -6.10
C VAL A 229 4.62 -4.68 -5.96
N ASN A 230 5.84 -4.12 -6.02
CA ASN A 230 7.09 -4.89 -5.88
C ASN A 230 7.61 -4.99 -4.46
N GLU A 231 6.87 -4.52 -3.44
CA GLU A 231 7.41 -4.41 -2.09
C GLU A 231 7.85 -5.78 -1.54
N ASN A 232 7.05 -6.84 -1.69
CA ASN A 232 7.48 -8.21 -1.42
C ASN A 232 6.84 -9.24 -2.39
N PRO A 233 7.39 -10.47 -2.52
CA PRO A 233 6.88 -11.51 -3.40
C PRO A 233 5.44 -11.97 -3.10
N GLY A 234 5.02 -11.94 -1.83
CA GLY A 234 3.65 -12.30 -1.42
C GLY A 234 2.63 -11.30 -1.97
N LEU A 235 2.90 -10.01 -1.82
CA LEU A 235 2.10 -8.93 -2.38
C LEU A 235 2.02 -9.01 -3.90
N THR A 236 3.17 -9.11 -4.60
CA THR A 236 3.19 -9.22 -6.07
C THR A 236 2.44 -10.47 -6.56
N SER A 237 2.47 -11.56 -5.80
CA SER A 237 1.71 -12.78 -6.11
C SER A 237 0.20 -12.55 -6.08
N LEU A 238 -0.31 -11.81 -5.08
CA LEU A 238 -1.74 -11.44 -5.02
C LEU A 238 -2.15 -10.52 -6.17
N HIS A 239 -1.36 -9.51 -6.50
CA HIS A 239 -1.61 -8.68 -7.70
C HIS A 239 -1.68 -9.54 -8.97
N THR A 240 -0.72 -10.46 -9.15
CA THR A 240 -0.68 -11.36 -10.29
C THR A 240 -1.92 -12.25 -10.35
N LEU A 241 -2.34 -12.82 -9.21
CA LEU A 241 -3.53 -13.66 -9.12
C LEU A 241 -4.78 -12.92 -9.59
N PHE A 242 -5.01 -11.68 -9.13
CA PHE A 242 -6.21 -10.94 -9.52
C PHE A 242 -6.17 -10.42 -10.96
N VAL A 243 -4.98 -10.16 -11.52
CA VAL A 243 -4.85 -9.90 -12.97
C VAL A 243 -5.15 -11.16 -13.79
N ARG A 244 -4.70 -12.34 -13.34
CA ARG A 244 -5.05 -13.62 -13.95
C ARG A 244 -6.56 -13.88 -13.86
N GLU A 245 -7.19 -13.59 -12.72
CA GLU A 245 -8.64 -13.76 -12.53
C GLU A 245 -9.44 -12.80 -13.42
N HIS A 246 -9.04 -11.53 -13.49
CA HIS A 246 -9.64 -10.57 -14.43
C HIS A 246 -9.60 -11.09 -15.87
N ASN A 247 -8.44 -11.56 -16.33
CA ASN A 247 -8.28 -12.07 -17.69
C ASN A 247 -9.05 -13.38 -17.93
N ARG A 248 -9.16 -14.25 -16.92
CA ARG A 248 -10.01 -15.45 -16.96
C ARG A 248 -11.48 -15.09 -17.16
N LEU A 249 -11.98 -14.11 -16.39
CA LEU A 249 -13.34 -13.59 -16.51
C LEU A 249 -13.57 -12.90 -17.85
N ALA A 250 -12.60 -12.12 -18.34
CA ALA A 250 -12.68 -11.43 -19.61
C ALA A 250 -12.81 -12.42 -20.78
N ASP A 251 -12.00 -13.48 -20.78
CA ASP A 251 -12.09 -14.55 -21.78
C ASP A 251 -13.43 -15.28 -21.73
N GLN A 252 -13.95 -15.54 -20.52
CA GLN A 252 -15.26 -16.14 -20.32
C GLN A 252 -16.37 -15.25 -20.88
N PHE A 253 -16.41 -13.97 -20.51
CA PHE A 253 -17.43 -13.04 -20.98
C PHE A 253 -17.35 -12.77 -22.47
N ALA A 254 -16.15 -12.66 -23.05
CA ALA A 254 -15.99 -12.51 -24.50
C ALA A 254 -16.54 -13.73 -25.26
N ALA A 255 -16.40 -14.95 -24.71
CA ALA A 255 -16.94 -16.17 -25.30
C ALA A 255 -18.46 -16.29 -25.14
N GLU A 256 -19.00 -15.96 -23.97
CA GLU A 256 -20.45 -16.03 -23.66
C GLU A 256 -21.24 -14.88 -24.30
N HIS A 257 -20.60 -13.73 -24.52
CA HIS A 257 -21.20 -12.53 -25.08
C HIS A 257 -20.39 -11.94 -26.25
N PRO A 258 -20.34 -12.61 -27.42
CA PRO A 258 -19.52 -12.16 -28.56
C PRO A 258 -19.87 -10.76 -29.11
N GLN A 259 -21.04 -10.23 -28.76
CA GLN A 259 -21.50 -8.90 -29.14
C GLN A 259 -21.01 -7.77 -28.21
N TRP A 260 -20.44 -8.10 -27.05
CA TRP A 260 -19.93 -7.09 -26.13
C TRP A 260 -18.67 -6.42 -26.69
N THR A 261 -18.54 -5.12 -26.43
CA THR A 261 -17.32 -4.37 -26.76
C THR A 261 -16.20 -4.71 -25.77
N ASP A 262 -14.96 -4.39 -26.14
CA ASP A 262 -13.80 -4.46 -25.23
C ASP A 262 -14.10 -3.82 -23.87
N GLU A 263 -14.62 -2.59 -23.91
CA GLU A 263 -14.97 -1.83 -22.70
C GLU A 263 -16.02 -2.53 -21.84
N ARG A 264 -17.06 -3.12 -22.45
CA ARG A 264 -18.09 -3.82 -21.66
C ARG A 264 -17.51 -5.05 -20.98
N VAL A 265 -16.67 -5.83 -21.68
CA VAL A 265 -16.01 -7.00 -21.10
C VAL A 265 -15.09 -6.58 -19.95
N TYR A 266 -14.26 -5.55 -20.15
CA TYR A 266 -13.37 -5.02 -19.12
C TYR A 266 -14.12 -4.60 -17.85
N GLN A 267 -15.19 -3.78 -17.99
CA GLN A 267 -15.95 -3.29 -16.84
C GLN A 267 -16.70 -4.41 -16.10
N GLU A 268 -17.18 -5.42 -16.82
CA GLU A 268 -17.84 -6.57 -16.22
C GLU A 268 -16.86 -7.47 -15.46
N SER A 269 -15.69 -7.75 -16.03
CA SER A 269 -14.61 -8.46 -15.34
C SER A 269 -14.15 -7.70 -14.10
N ARG A 270 -13.89 -6.38 -14.23
CA ARG A 270 -13.53 -5.50 -13.11
C ARG A 270 -14.57 -5.55 -11.99
N ARG A 271 -15.86 -5.44 -12.33
CA ARG A 271 -16.96 -5.48 -11.35
C ARG A 271 -16.97 -6.76 -10.52
N ILE A 272 -16.72 -7.92 -11.15
CA ILE A 272 -16.72 -9.21 -10.46
C ILE A 272 -15.49 -9.36 -9.56
N VAL A 273 -14.28 -9.01 -10.05
CA VAL A 273 -13.06 -9.03 -9.24
C VAL A 273 -13.20 -8.15 -8.00
N ILE A 274 -13.76 -6.95 -8.15
CA ILE A 274 -14.04 -6.05 -7.01
C ILE A 274 -14.99 -6.73 -6.01
N ALA A 275 -16.03 -7.41 -6.49
CA ALA A 275 -16.97 -8.10 -5.62
C ALA A 275 -16.31 -9.28 -4.88
N GLU A 276 -15.39 -10.01 -5.52
CA GLU A 276 -14.61 -11.08 -4.89
C GLU A 276 -13.72 -10.53 -3.78
N MET A 277 -13.00 -9.43 -4.03
CA MET A 277 -12.17 -8.79 -3.01
C MET A 277 -12.98 -8.27 -1.82
N GLN A 278 -14.14 -7.66 -2.08
CA GLN A 278 -15.08 -7.25 -1.03
C GLN A 278 -15.60 -8.45 -0.24
N ALA A 279 -15.93 -9.56 -0.91
CA ALA A 279 -16.38 -10.77 -0.24
C ALA A 279 -15.31 -11.37 0.67
N ILE A 280 -14.08 -11.55 0.16
CA ILE A 280 -12.94 -12.06 0.95
C ILE A 280 -12.68 -11.15 2.14
N THR A 281 -12.64 -9.84 1.93
CA THR A 281 -12.37 -8.85 3.00
C THR A 281 -13.41 -8.93 4.12
N TYR A 282 -14.69 -8.82 3.80
CA TYR A 282 -15.75 -8.69 4.80
C TYR A 282 -16.27 -10.02 5.35
N GLN A 283 -16.09 -11.13 4.64
CA GLN A 283 -16.63 -12.44 5.04
C GLN A 283 -15.55 -13.42 5.54
N GLU A 284 -14.27 -13.19 5.23
CA GLU A 284 -13.18 -14.09 5.62
C GLU A 284 -12.10 -13.38 6.43
N PHE A 285 -11.48 -12.34 5.87
CA PHE A 285 -10.36 -11.64 6.49
C PHE A 285 -10.73 -10.91 7.79
N LEU A 286 -11.72 -10.00 7.75
CA LEU A 286 -12.12 -9.27 8.96
C LEU A 286 -12.69 -10.19 10.06
N PRO A 287 -13.49 -11.23 9.76
CA PRO A 287 -13.89 -12.23 10.75
C PRO A 287 -12.75 -13.05 11.35
N ALA A 288 -11.69 -13.34 10.58
CA ALA A 288 -10.51 -14.02 11.11
C ALA A 288 -9.74 -13.09 12.09
N LEU A 289 -9.57 -11.83 11.72
CA LEU A 289 -8.82 -10.84 12.49
C LEU A 289 -9.56 -10.36 13.75
N LEU A 290 -10.83 -9.97 13.59
CA LEU A 290 -11.61 -9.30 14.64
C LEU A 290 -12.53 -10.27 15.41
N GLY A 291 -12.69 -11.49 14.90
CA GLY A 291 -13.64 -12.49 15.38
C GLY A 291 -14.93 -12.53 14.57
N ARG A 292 -15.58 -13.71 14.56
CA ARG A 292 -16.71 -14.03 13.66
C ARG A 292 -17.93 -13.12 13.81
N ASP A 293 -18.14 -12.53 14.97
CA ASP A 293 -19.30 -11.68 15.28
C ASP A 293 -18.93 -10.19 15.35
N ALA A 294 -17.73 -9.80 14.89
CA ALA A 294 -17.26 -8.41 14.97
C ALA A 294 -18.03 -7.45 14.06
N LEU A 295 -18.55 -7.94 12.93
CA LEU A 295 -19.31 -7.14 11.97
C LEU A 295 -20.80 -7.47 12.05
N SER A 296 -21.64 -6.44 12.13
CA SER A 296 -23.09 -6.61 11.98
C SER A 296 -23.47 -6.95 10.53
N PRO A 297 -24.56 -7.69 10.29
CA PRO A 297 -25.05 -7.94 8.93
C PRO A 297 -25.29 -6.62 8.18
N TYR A 298 -24.92 -6.60 6.90
CA TYR A 298 -25.11 -5.44 6.03
C TYR A 298 -26.59 -5.02 5.97
N GLN A 299 -26.86 -3.74 6.22
CA GLN A 299 -28.24 -3.20 6.30
C GLN A 299 -28.65 -2.40 5.06
N GLY A 300 -27.81 -2.40 4.01
CA GLY A 300 -28.00 -1.59 2.82
C GLY A 300 -27.07 -0.39 2.78
N TYR A 301 -27.07 0.31 1.63
CA TYR A 301 -26.29 1.51 1.42
C TYR A 301 -26.89 2.69 2.21
N ASP A 302 -26.04 3.41 2.93
CA ASP A 302 -26.39 4.63 3.65
C ASP A 302 -25.65 5.81 3.02
N GLU A 303 -26.39 6.68 2.33
CA GLU A 303 -25.84 7.85 1.63
C GLU A 303 -25.30 8.94 2.59
N THR A 304 -25.54 8.81 3.90
CA THR A 304 -25.07 9.76 4.91
C THR A 304 -23.70 9.40 5.47
N VAL A 305 -23.21 8.19 5.21
CA VAL A 305 -21.89 7.72 5.66
C VAL A 305 -20.80 8.27 4.73
N ASN A 306 -19.82 8.96 5.31
CA ASN A 306 -18.59 9.31 4.61
C ASN A 306 -17.63 8.10 4.65
N PRO A 307 -17.27 7.50 3.50
CA PRO A 307 -16.40 6.32 3.43
C PRO A 307 -14.91 6.65 3.50
N GLY A 308 -14.52 7.93 3.62
CA GLY A 308 -13.13 8.33 3.70
C GLY A 308 -12.37 7.58 4.81
N ILE A 309 -11.10 7.26 4.55
CA ILE A 309 -10.24 6.64 5.55
C ILE A 309 -9.89 7.67 6.63
N SER A 310 -9.92 7.27 7.90
CA SER A 310 -9.46 8.12 8.99
C SER A 310 -7.95 8.13 9.11
N ASN A 311 -7.38 9.25 9.53
CA ASN A 311 -5.95 9.40 9.70
C ASN A 311 -5.43 8.43 10.78
N GLU A 312 -6.23 8.19 11.83
CA GLU A 312 -5.95 7.21 12.87
C GLU A 312 -5.91 5.78 12.31
N PHE A 313 -6.72 5.46 11.30
CA PHE A 313 -6.70 4.17 10.63
C PHE A 313 -5.39 3.99 9.82
N ALA A 314 -5.13 4.89 8.87
CA ALA A 314 -3.98 4.79 7.95
C ALA A 314 -2.62 4.97 8.63
N ALA A 315 -2.52 5.88 9.60
CA ALA A 315 -1.24 6.20 10.25
C ALA A 315 -0.98 5.40 11.53
N ALA A 316 -1.96 4.67 12.07
CA ALA A 316 -1.78 3.88 13.28
C ALA A 316 -2.50 2.52 13.26
N ALA A 317 -3.83 2.48 13.20
CA ALA A 317 -4.59 1.26 13.50
C ALA A 317 -4.31 0.13 12.50
N TYR A 318 -4.32 0.41 11.20
CA TYR A 318 -4.13 -0.60 10.15
C TYR A 318 -2.66 -1.01 9.96
N ARG A 319 -1.74 -0.39 10.70
CA ARG A 319 -0.32 -0.76 10.78
C ARG A 319 -0.05 -1.94 11.70
N PHE A 320 -1.09 -2.53 12.31
CA PHE A 320 -0.97 -3.79 13.05
C PHE A 320 -0.36 -4.90 12.19
N GLY A 321 -0.55 -4.83 10.86
CA GLY A 321 0.05 -5.76 9.90
C GLY A 321 1.55 -5.94 10.09
N HIS A 322 2.28 -4.92 10.51
CA HIS A 322 3.74 -4.99 10.69
C HIS A 322 4.21 -5.90 11.83
N SER A 323 3.33 -6.32 12.74
CA SER A 323 3.68 -7.32 13.76
C SER A 323 3.45 -8.76 13.30
N LEU A 324 2.75 -8.96 12.17
CA LEU A 324 2.31 -10.27 11.70
C LEU A 324 3.30 -10.99 10.76
N LEU A 325 4.34 -10.29 10.30
CA LEU A 325 5.30 -10.85 9.34
C LEU A 325 6.33 -11.72 10.04
N ASP A 326 6.64 -12.85 9.40
CA ASP A 326 7.76 -13.72 9.75
C ASP A 326 9.08 -13.22 9.10
N SER A 327 10.21 -13.65 9.65
CA SER A 327 11.57 -13.29 9.27
C SER A 327 12.02 -13.92 7.95
N GLU A 328 11.25 -14.84 7.35
CA GLU A 328 11.55 -15.43 6.05
C GLU A 328 10.32 -15.63 5.15
N ILE A 329 10.56 -15.83 3.85
CA ILE A 329 9.56 -16.25 2.87
C ILE A 329 10.06 -17.54 2.21
N SER A 330 9.24 -18.59 2.27
CA SER A 330 9.54 -19.89 1.66
C SER A 330 8.81 -20.12 0.32
N PHE A 331 9.26 -21.11 -0.44
CA PHE A 331 8.72 -21.45 -1.77
C PHE A 331 8.53 -22.96 -1.88
N MET A 332 7.28 -23.42 -2.03
CA MET A 332 6.95 -24.86 -1.94
C MET A 332 6.28 -25.41 -3.22
N ASP A 333 6.42 -26.71 -3.49
CA ASP A 333 5.61 -27.43 -4.47
C ASP A 333 4.35 -28.06 -3.85
N ASN A 334 3.57 -28.78 -4.65
CA ASN A 334 2.32 -29.42 -4.22
C ASN A 334 2.52 -30.57 -3.21
N ASP A 335 3.73 -31.11 -3.10
CA ASP A 335 4.07 -32.15 -2.12
C ASP A 335 4.62 -31.54 -0.81
N GLY A 336 4.69 -30.21 -0.72
CA GLY A 336 5.24 -29.47 0.41
C GLY A 336 6.77 -29.45 0.43
N ALA A 337 7.42 -29.81 -0.68
CA ALA A 337 8.87 -29.73 -0.79
C ALA A 337 9.31 -28.33 -1.23
N GLU A 338 10.43 -27.86 -0.68
CA GLU A 338 11.04 -26.60 -1.10
C GLU A 338 11.49 -26.67 -2.56
N VAL A 339 11.06 -25.69 -3.36
CA VAL A 339 11.48 -25.52 -4.76
C VAL A 339 12.51 -24.42 -4.94
N HIS A 340 12.72 -23.61 -3.91
CA HIS A 340 13.72 -22.56 -3.84
C HIS A 340 14.14 -22.38 -2.38
N GLU A 341 15.38 -21.91 -2.15
CA GLU A 341 15.87 -21.56 -0.81
C GLU A 341 14.98 -20.47 -0.20
N ALA A 342 14.62 -20.62 1.08
CA ALA A 342 13.90 -19.58 1.80
C ALA A 342 14.74 -18.29 1.81
N LEU A 343 14.07 -17.15 1.65
CA LEU A 343 14.73 -15.85 1.69
C LEU A 343 14.43 -15.20 3.03
N PRO A 344 15.45 -14.68 3.75
CA PRO A 344 15.20 -13.72 4.81
C PRO A 344 14.31 -12.59 4.28
N LEU A 345 13.33 -12.14 5.05
CA LEU A 345 12.36 -11.14 4.60
C LEU A 345 13.07 -9.87 4.10
N ARG A 346 14.17 -9.48 4.76
CA ARG A 346 15.01 -8.35 4.31
C ARG A 346 15.52 -8.49 2.86
N ASP A 347 15.81 -9.72 2.42
CA ASP A 347 16.36 -10.02 1.11
C ASP A 347 15.25 -10.24 0.06
N ALA A 348 14.00 -10.46 0.53
CA ALA A 348 12.82 -10.55 -0.31
C ALA A 348 12.25 -9.16 -0.70
N PHE A 349 12.51 -8.11 0.10
CA PHE A 349 12.06 -6.76 -0.22
C PHE A 349 12.58 -6.26 -1.56
N PHE A 350 11.66 -5.82 -2.43
CA PHE A 350 11.96 -5.35 -3.79
C PHE A 350 12.70 -6.38 -4.66
N ASN A 351 12.67 -7.66 -4.28
CA ASN A 351 13.24 -8.76 -5.03
C ASN A 351 12.15 -9.73 -5.48
N THR A 352 11.37 -9.30 -6.47
CA THR A 352 10.25 -10.06 -7.03
C THR A 352 10.66 -10.98 -8.17
N SER A 353 11.94 -10.93 -8.58
CA SER A 353 12.48 -11.75 -9.67
C SER A 353 12.38 -13.25 -9.40
N VAL A 354 12.40 -13.66 -8.13
CA VAL A 354 12.21 -15.05 -7.68
C VAL A 354 10.89 -15.65 -8.17
N LEU A 355 9.86 -14.83 -8.40
CA LEU A 355 8.57 -15.29 -8.91
C LEU A 355 8.67 -15.81 -10.35
N LEU A 356 9.60 -15.27 -11.16
CA LEU A 356 9.78 -15.73 -12.53
C LEU A 356 10.34 -17.16 -12.61
N ASP A 357 11.04 -17.59 -11.56
CA ASP A 357 11.62 -18.94 -11.45
C ASP A 357 10.68 -19.93 -10.73
N THR A 358 9.89 -19.45 -9.76
CA THR A 358 9.08 -20.29 -8.86
C THR A 358 7.58 -20.31 -9.16
N ASP A 359 7.08 -19.32 -9.91
CA ASP A 359 5.65 -18.97 -10.05
C ASP A 359 4.97 -18.63 -8.72
N ILE A 360 3.86 -17.88 -8.80
CA ILE A 360 3.12 -17.38 -7.62
C ILE A 360 2.58 -18.53 -6.76
N GLY A 361 2.35 -19.69 -7.37
CA GLY A 361 1.84 -20.87 -6.69
C GLY A 361 2.81 -21.40 -5.63
N ALA A 362 4.11 -21.14 -5.72
CA ALA A 362 5.06 -21.57 -4.70
C ALA A 362 4.95 -20.73 -3.42
N VAL A 363 4.76 -19.42 -3.58
CA VAL A 363 4.57 -18.48 -2.46
C VAL A 363 3.22 -18.68 -1.78
N PHE A 364 2.14 -18.91 -2.55
CA PHE A 364 0.81 -19.14 -1.96
C PHE A 364 0.73 -20.39 -1.08
N LYS A 365 1.53 -21.42 -1.36
CA LYS A 365 1.58 -22.60 -0.50
C LYS A 365 2.27 -22.31 0.83
N TYR A 366 3.32 -21.49 0.81
CA TYR A 366 3.91 -20.95 2.03
C TYR A 366 2.88 -20.12 2.81
N LEU A 367 2.24 -19.13 2.17
CA LEU A 367 1.23 -18.27 2.84
C LEU A 367 0.05 -19.06 3.43
N ALA A 368 -0.30 -20.20 2.82
CA ALA A 368 -1.36 -21.09 3.31
C ALA A 368 -0.91 -22.01 4.45
N SER A 369 0.38 -22.38 4.49
CA SER A 369 0.88 -23.44 5.38
C SER A 369 1.55 -22.89 6.63
N ASP A 370 2.09 -21.67 6.55
CA ASP A 370 2.83 -21.06 7.64
C ASP A 370 1.94 -20.16 8.49
N LEU A 371 2.25 -20.08 9.79
CA LEU A 371 1.51 -19.23 10.73
C LEU A 371 2.07 -17.81 10.68
N SER A 372 1.19 -16.81 10.82
CA SER A 372 1.67 -15.45 11.04
C SER A 372 2.24 -15.31 12.45
N GLU A 373 3.07 -14.29 12.64
CA GLU A 373 3.40 -13.77 13.97
C GLU A 373 2.14 -13.19 14.65
N GLU A 374 2.25 -12.84 15.93
CA GLU A 374 1.13 -12.35 16.74
C GLU A 374 0.77 -10.87 16.44
N VAL A 375 -0.50 -10.52 16.66
CA VAL A 375 -0.92 -9.12 16.77
C VAL A 375 -0.53 -8.59 18.15
N ASP A 376 0.69 -8.07 18.25
CA ASP A 376 1.19 -7.49 19.49
C ASP A 376 2.06 -6.25 19.24
N VAL A 377 2.91 -5.89 20.20
CA VAL A 377 3.79 -4.72 20.10
C VAL A 377 5.13 -5.04 19.43
N LYS A 378 5.38 -6.29 19.07
CA LYS A 378 6.66 -6.80 18.56
C LYS A 378 6.76 -6.67 17.05
N VAL A 379 7.98 -6.46 16.59
CA VAL A 379 8.30 -6.35 15.16
C VAL A 379 9.64 -7.03 14.93
N ILE A 380 9.67 -8.00 14.02
CA ILE A 380 10.86 -8.78 13.67
C ILE A 380 12.01 -7.87 13.22
N ASP A 381 13.25 -8.34 13.41
CA ASP A 381 14.45 -7.57 13.13
C ASP A 381 14.63 -7.23 11.65
N ASP A 382 14.06 -8.03 10.75
CA ASP A 382 14.03 -7.78 9.30
C ASP A 382 13.22 -6.52 8.93
N LEU A 383 12.32 -6.04 9.80
CA LEU A 383 11.59 -4.79 9.65
C LEU A 383 12.07 -3.69 10.61
N ARG A 384 12.43 -4.07 11.84
CA ARG A 384 12.81 -3.14 12.92
C ARG A 384 14.27 -2.68 12.83
N ASN A 385 15.14 -3.50 12.28
CA ASN A 385 16.59 -3.25 12.17
C ASN A 385 17.09 -3.51 10.74
N PHE A 386 16.31 -3.07 9.74
CA PHE A 386 16.67 -3.21 8.33
C PHE A 386 17.87 -2.31 8.00
N LEU A 387 19.04 -2.89 7.72
CA LEU A 387 20.25 -2.14 7.42
C LEU A 387 20.56 -2.18 5.92
N PHE A 388 20.95 -1.03 5.36
CA PHE A 388 21.44 -0.96 3.97
C PHE A 388 22.87 -1.52 3.80
N GLY A 389 23.46 -2.05 4.86
CA GLY A 389 24.84 -2.51 4.96
C GLY A 389 25.20 -2.93 6.39
N PRO A 390 26.49 -2.93 6.79
CA PRO A 390 26.86 -3.23 8.16
C PRO A 390 26.33 -2.17 9.15
N PRO A 391 26.22 -2.48 10.46
CA PRO A 391 25.76 -1.54 11.48
C PRO A 391 26.43 -0.16 11.38
N GLY A 392 25.62 0.90 11.45
CA GLY A 392 26.05 2.29 11.26
C GLY A 392 26.09 2.79 9.80
N SER A 393 25.75 1.95 8.80
CA SER A 393 25.74 2.34 7.37
C SER A 393 24.42 2.93 6.88
N GLY A 394 23.51 3.24 7.80
CA GLY A 394 22.13 3.61 7.48
C GLY A 394 21.21 2.40 7.33
N GLY A 395 19.91 2.67 7.26
CA GLY A 395 18.87 1.66 7.27
C GLY A 395 17.53 2.28 7.66
N LEU A 396 16.56 1.42 7.96
CA LEU A 396 15.21 1.76 8.35
C LEU A 396 14.82 0.96 9.59
N ASP A 397 13.95 1.55 10.40
CA ASP A 397 13.26 0.88 11.49
C ASP A 397 11.77 1.16 11.31
N LEU A 398 11.02 0.16 10.87
CA LEU A 398 9.60 0.34 10.54
C LEU A 398 8.75 0.74 11.74
N ALA A 399 9.04 0.21 12.93
CA ALA A 399 8.35 0.61 14.16
C ALA A 399 8.62 2.09 14.49
N SER A 400 9.87 2.54 14.36
CA SER A 400 10.22 3.95 14.52
C SER A 400 9.57 4.85 13.47
N LEU A 401 9.52 4.41 12.21
CA LEU A 401 8.86 5.15 11.12
C LEU A 401 7.35 5.28 11.38
N ASN A 402 6.68 4.24 11.89
CA ASN A 402 5.26 4.28 12.25
C ASN A 402 4.98 5.33 13.33
N ILE A 403 5.77 5.32 14.41
CA ILE A 403 5.63 6.30 15.51
C ILE A 403 5.90 7.72 15.00
N GLN A 404 6.95 7.90 14.20
CA GLN A 404 7.32 9.21 13.68
C GLN A 404 6.28 9.72 12.66
N ARG A 405 5.67 8.84 11.87
CA ARG A 405 4.55 9.17 10.98
C ARG A 405 3.31 9.61 11.74
N GLY A 406 2.99 8.96 12.86
CA GLY A 406 1.91 9.42 13.75
C GLY A 406 2.14 10.84 14.28
N ARG A 407 3.40 11.18 14.61
CA ARG A 407 3.79 12.55 15.02
C ARG A 407 3.68 13.57 13.88
N ASP A 408 4.07 13.17 12.67
CA ASP A 408 3.95 13.96 11.44
C ASP A 408 2.49 14.27 11.09
N HIS A 409 1.59 13.31 11.30
CA HIS A 409 0.16 13.43 11.02
C HIS A 409 -0.65 14.10 12.14
N GLY A 410 0.02 14.47 13.25
CA GLY A 410 -0.63 15.07 14.40
C GLY A 410 -1.66 14.12 15.04
N LEU A 411 -1.38 12.82 15.11
CA LEU A 411 -2.26 11.88 15.81
C LEU A 411 -2.32 12.26 17.30
N ALA A 412 -3.54 12.25 17.85
CA ALA A 412 -3.75 12.54 19.26
C ALA A 412 -3.23 11.41 20.16
N ASP A 413 -3.10 11.71 21.46
CA ASP A 413 -2.68 10.71 22.43
C ASP A 413 -3.65 9.52 22.57
N TYR A 414 -3.14 8.43 23.14
CA TYR A 414 -3.87 7.17 23.30
C TYR A 414 -5.23 7.33 24.00
N ASN A 415 -5.30 8.15 25.06
CA ASN A 415 -6.54 8.33 25.81
C ASN A 415 -7.54 9.24 25.08
N ALA A 416 -7.04 10.26 24.37
CA ALA A 416 -7.87 11.11 23.52
C ALA A 416 -8.54 10.29 22.41
N VAL A 417 -7.77 9.44 21.72
CA VAL A 417 -8.30 8.50 20.70
C VAL A 417 -9.32 7.56 21.33
N ARG A 418 -9.01 6.91 22.46
CA ARG A 418 -9.95 6.00 23.14
C ARG A 418 -11.29 6.66 23.42
N VAL A 419 -11.28 7.86 24.02
CA VAL A 419 -12.52 8.58 24.36
C VAL A 419 -13.29 8.96 23.10
N ALA A 420 -12.62 9.38 22.03
CA ALA A 420 -13.25 9.71 20.75
C ALA A 420 -13.98 8.49 20.14
N TYR A 421 -13.42 7.28 20.30
CA TYR A 421 -14.05 6.02 19.88
C TYR A 421 -14.98 5.40 20.94
N GLY A 422 -15.36 6.16 21.98
CA GLY A 422 -16.33 5.72 22.99
C GLY A 422 -15.78 4.73 24.04
N LEU A 423 -14.46 4.57 24.13
CA LEU A 423 -13.78 3.75 25.12
C LEU A 423 -13.38 4.59 26.34
N PRO A 424 -13.37 4.00 27.56
CA PRO A 424 -12.92 4.72 28.74
C PRO A 424 -11.42 5.01 28.66
N ALA A 425 -10.99 6.18 29.13
CA ALA A 425 -9.57 6.48 29.34
C ALA A 425 -8.95 5.48 30.33
N VAL A 426 -7.71 5.09 30.07
CA VAL A 426 -6.90 4.30 31.00
C VAL A 426 -6.28 5.27 32.02
N VAL A 427 -6.47 4.94 33.29
CA VAL A 427 -5.88 5.64 34.44
C VAL A 427 -5.03 4.65 35.21
N ASP A 428 -3.93 5.13 35.79
CA ASP A 428 -3.01 4.33 36.62
C ASP A 428 -3.65 3.80 37.91
#